data_AF-A0A1Y4LUA0-F1
#
_entry.id   AF-A0A1Y4LUA0-F1
#
_cell.length_a   1.000
_cell.length_b   1.000
_cell.length_c   1.000
_cell.angle_alpha   90.00
_cell.angle_beta   90.00
_cell.angle_gamma   90.00
#
_symmetry.space_group_name_H-M   'P 1'
#
loop_
_entity.id
_entity.type
_entity.pdbx_description
1 polymer ?
#
loop_
_entity_poly.entity_id
_entity_poly.type
_entity_poly.pdbx_seq_one_letter_code
_entity_poly.pdbx_strand_id
1 'polypeptide(L)'
;MRRGGTVSGAVSLVMIFAVLCLTVFSVLTLSTAVGESKLAQATAQHTADYYAADAQATAIAAQLGQGSRAQEIDGIAIAYTNDAESQQAIFFVPAGENQTLSVILLLQNQSYDILKWELTYSGDWQADQSIAVWDGGAA
;
A
#
# COMPACT_ATOMS: atom_id res chain seq x y z
N MET A 1 -71.89 -19.52 12.83
CA MET A 1 -70.74 -19.54 13.76
C MET A 1 -69.50 -19.04 13.01
N ARG A 2 -69.13 -17.78 13.20
CA ARG A 2 -68.05 -17.13 12.43
C ARG A 2 -66.72 -17.38 13.16
N ARG A 3 -65.91 -18.33 12.68
CA ARG A 3 -64.55 -18.56 13.19
C ARG A 3 -63.65 -17.41 12.75
N GLY A 4 -63.65 -16.31 13.50
CA GLY A 4 -62.71 -15.20 13.34
C GLY A 4 -61.44 -15.46 14.16
N GLY A 5 -60.55 -16.33 13.67
CA GLY A 5 -59.39 -16.81 14.45
C GLY A 5 -58.10 -17.03 13.65
N THR A 6 -57.88 -16.30 12.55
CA THR A 6 -56.71 -16.51 11.66
C THR A 6 -55.77 -15.30 11.55
N VAL A 7 -56.04 -14.17 12.23
CA VAL A 7 -55.26 -12.93 12.05
C VAL A 7 -54.03 -12.83 12.97
N SER A 8 -54.06 -13.38 14.19
CA SER A 8 -52.98 -13.21 15.18
C SER A 8 -51.73 -14.04 14.87
N GLY A 9 -51.89 -15.24 14.29
CA GLY A 9 -50.75 -16.10 13.91
C GLY A 9 -49.94 -15.55 12.73
N ALA A 10 -50.62 -14.99 11.72
CA ALA A 10 -49.96 -14.42 10.54
C ALA A 10 -49.12 -13.18 10.88
N VAL A 11 -49.65 -12.28 11.72
CA VAL A 11 -48.91 -11.09 12.18
C VAL A 11 -47.66 -11.47 12.99
N SER A 12 -47.76 -12.48 13.87
CA SER A 12 -46.64 -12.95 14.67
C SER A 12 -45.53 -13.57 13.81
N LEU A 13 -45.88 -14.34 12.78
CA LEU A 13 -44.93 -14.92 11.83
C LEU A 13 -44.20 -13.85 11.02
N VAL A 14 -44.92 -12.83 10.54
CA VAL A 14 -44.32 -11.70 9.80
C VAL A 14 -43.35 -10.93 10.70
N MET A 15 -43.69 -10.72 11.97
CA MET A 15 -42.82 -10.01 12.91
C MET A 15 -41.51 -10.78 13.16
N ILE A 16 -41.60 -12.10 13.41
CA ILE A 16 -40.42 -12.95 13.59
C ILE A 16 -39.55 -12.94 12.33
N PHE A 17 -40.15 -13.10 11.15
CA PHE A 17 -39.42 -13.06 9.89
C PHE A 17 -38.72 -11.71 9.67
N ALA A 18 -39.42 -10.60 9.93
CA ALA A 18 -38.84 -9.26 9.81
C ALA A 18 -37.65 -9.07 10.76
N VAL A 19 -37.74 -9.52 12.01
CA VAL A 19 -36.63 -9.47 12.96
C VAL A 19 -35.46 -10.31 12.47
N LEU A 20 -35.70 -11.54 12.00
CA LEU A 20 -34.64 -12.38 11.45
C LEU A 20 -33.96 -11.70 10.26
N CYS A 21 -34.72 -11.12 9.32
CA CYS A 21 -34.15 -10.36 8.21
C CYS A 21 -33.32 -9.16 8.69
N LEU A 22 -33.81 -8.38 9.65
CA LEU A 22 -33.09 -7.23 10.21
C LEU A 22 -31.80 -7.65 10.91
N THR A 23 -31.80 -8.78 11.62
CA THR A 23 -30.58 -9.30 12.26
C THR A 23 -29.53 -9.70 11.23
N VAL A 24 -29.92 -10.41 10.16
CA VAL A 24 -29.00 -10.79 9.08
C VAL A 24 -28.44 -9.56 8.38
N PHE A 25 -29.29 -8.58 8.06
CA PHE A 25 -28.84 -7.32 7.46
C PHE A 25 -27.88 -6.57 8.39
N SER A 26 -28.19 -6.50 9.69
CA SER A 26 -27.34 -5.82 10.67
C SER A 26 -25.97 -6.48 10.79
N VAL A 27 -25.90 -7.82 10.80
CA VAL A 27 -24.64 -8.57 10.83
C VAL A 27 -23.83 -8.34 9.55
N LEU A 28 -24.48 -8.34 8.38
CA LEU A 28 -23.80 -8.09 7.12
C LEU A 28 -23.25 -6.65 7.06
N THR A 29 -24.03 -5.66 7.49
CA THR A 29 -23.58 -4.26 7.59
C THR A 29 -22.39 -4.11 8.53
N LEU A 30 -22.41 -4.76 9.70
CA LEU A 30 -21.30 -4.73 10.64
C LEU A 30 -20.03 -5.37 10.05
N SER A 31 -20.17 -6.50 9.37
CA SER A 31 -19.05 -7.18 8.71
C SER A 31 -18.40 -6.28 7.65
N THR A 32 -19.20 -5.60 6.85
CA THR A 32 -18.71 -4.63 5.86
C THR A 32 -18.00 -3.45 6.52
N ALA A 33 -18.62 -2.84 7.54
CA ALA A 33 -18.04 -1.69 8.24
C ALA A 33 -16.68 -2.01 8.89
N VAL A 34 -16.53 -3.22 9.47
CA VAL A 34 -15.24 -3.67 10.02
C VAL A 34 -14.19 -3.85 8.92
N GLY A 35 -14.59 -4.40 7.76
CA GLY A 35 -13.71 -4.50 6.60
C GLY A 35 -13.23 -3.15 6.09
N GLU A 36 -14.16 -2.20 5.92
CA GLU A 36 -13.87 -0.82 5.50
C GLU A 36 -12.96 -0.10 6.51
N SER A 37 -13.21 -0.26 7.81
CA SER A 37 -12.38 0.36 8.85
C SER A 37 -10.94 -0.14 8.80
N LYS A 38 -10.72 -1.46 8.62
CA LYS A 38 -9.37 -2.02 8.47
C LYS A 38 -8.67 -1.52 7.21
N LEU A 39 -9.39 -1.47 6.09
CA LEU A 39 -8.86 -0.96 4.84
C LEU A 39 -8.47 0.52 4.97
N ALA A 40 -9.35 1.34 5.56
CA ALA A 40 -9.08 2.76 5.78
C ALA A 40 -7.84 2.98 6.66
N GLN A 41 -7.68 2.18 7.72
CA GLN A 41 -6.49 2.24 8.57
C GLN A 41 -5.22 1.86 7.80
N ALA A 42 -5.26 0.79 7.01
CA ALA A 42 -4.11 0.39 6.19
C ALA A 42 -3.74 1.50 5.19
N THR A 43 -4.72 2.08 4.48
CA THR A 43 -4.48 3.19 3.55
C THR A 43 -3.90 4.42 4.24
N ALA A 44 -4.39 4.77 5.44
CA ALA A 44 -3.85 5.88 6.22
C ALA A 44 -2.39 5.61 6.63
N GLN A 45 -2.06 4.38 7.04
CA GLN A 45 -0.70 3.99 7.37
C GLN A 45 0.23 4.07 6.16
N HIS A 46 -0.17 3.50 5.01
CA HIS A 46 0.61 3.58 3.76
C HIS A 46 0.91 5.03 3.35
N THR A 47 -0.07 5.92 3.53
CA THR A 47 0.09 7.35 3.23
C THR A 47 1.10 8.00 4.19
N ALA A 48 1.01 7.68 5.49
CA ALA A 48 1.93 8.20 6.49
C ALA A 48 3.38 7.71 6.23
N ASP A 49 3.55 6.42 5.91
CA ASP A 49 4.85 5.82 5.61
C ASP A 49 5.48 6.44 4.36
N TYR A 50 4.68 6.67 3.32
CA TYR A 50 5.14 7.35 2.11
C TYR A 50 5.66 8.77 2.41
N TYR A 51 4.90 9.58 3.14
CA TYR A 51 5.31 10.95 3.45
C TYR A 51 6.49 11.02 4.42
N ALA A 52 6.63 10.06 5.34
CA ALA A 52 7.81 9.94 6.18
C ALA A 52 9.06 9.67 5.34
N ALA A 53 8.98 8.75 4.38
CA ALA A 53 10.07 8.44 3.46
C ALA A 53 10.40 9.64 2.54
N ASP A 54 9.39 10.35 2.05
CA ASP A 54 9.56 11.54 1.21
C ASP A 54 10.27 12.69 1.96
N ALA A 55 9.89 12.93 3.22
CA ALA A 55 10.53 13.91 4.07
C ALA A 55 12.02 13.57 4.30
N GLN A 56 12.33 12.30 4.57
CA GLN A 56 13.71 11.84 4.74
C GLN A 56 14.50 11.96 3.43
N ALA A 57 13.93 11.54 2.30
CA ALA A 57 14.56 11.66 0.99
C ALA A 57 14.85 13.13 0.62
N THR A 58 13.93 14.04 0.95
CA THR A 58 14.10 15.49 0.71
C THR A 58 15.21 16.06 1.58
N ALA A 59 15.32 15.63 2.85
CA ALA A 59 16.42 16.05 3.72
C ALA A 59 17.79 15.58 3.19
N ILE A 60 17.87 14.34 2.71
CA ILE A 60 19.08 13.80 2.05
C ILE A 60 19.38 14.60 0.79
N ALA A 61 18.39 14.82 -0.09
CA ALA A 61 18.55 15.59 -1.33
C ALA A 61 19.05 17.01 -1.07
N ALA A 62 18.53 17.69 -0.04
CA ALA A 62 18.97 19.02 0.34
C ALA A 62 20.45 19.04 0.79
N GLN A 63 20.89 18.05 1.57
CA GLN A 63 22.29 17.92 1.98
C GLN A 63 23.21 17.67 0.78
N LEU A 64 22.81 16.79 -0.12
CA LEU A 64 23.55 16.51 -1.36
C LEU A 64 23.62 17.76 -2.27
N GLY A 65 22.52 18.50 -2.36
CA GLY A 65 22.43 19.78 -3.06
C GLY A 65 23.37 20.85 -2.52
N GLN A 66 23.61 20.88 -1.21
CA GLN A 66 24.58 21.79 -0.58
C GLN A 66 26.04 21.37 -0.83
N GLY A 67 26.27 20.24 -1.53
CA GLY A 67 27.60 19.72 -1.84
C GLY A 67 28.10 18.67 -0.86
N SER A 68 27.24 18.10 -0.01
CA SER A 68 27.61 16.91 0.77
C SER A 68 27.82 15.70 -0.15
N ARG A 69 28.87 14.92 0.09
CA ARG A 69 29.20 13.68 -0.64
C ARG A 69 29.42 12.54 0.36
N ALA A 70 28.61 12.50 1.42
CA ALA A 70 28.62 11.40 2.36
C ALA A 70 28.15 10.11 1.66
N GLN A 71 28.75 8.97 2.02
CA GLN A 71 28.33 7.65 1.50
C GLN A 71 27.09 7.13 2.23
N GLU A 72 26.72 7.75 3.35
CA GLU A 72 25.55 7.43 4.14
C GLU A 72 25.03 8.72 4.81
N ILE A 73 23.72 8.93 4.80
CA ILE A 73 23.03 10.02 5.51
C ILE A 73 21.81 9.43 6.20
N ASP A 74 21.67 9.66 7.51
CA ASP A 74 20.56 9.16 8.33
C ASP A 74 20.32 7.63 8.18
N GLY A 75 21.39 6.85 8.08
CA GLY A 75 21.34 5.39 7.90
C GLY A 75 20.99 4.91 6.49
N ILE A 76 20.84 5.84 5.53
CA ILE A 76 20.58 5.53 4.13
C ILE A 76 21.87 5.59 3.34
N ALA A 77 22.26 4.46 2.74
CA ALA A 77 23.42 4.38 1.86
C ALA A 77 23.17 5.12 0.54
N ILE A 78 24.17 5.87 0.09
CA ILE A 78 24.13 6.68 -1.13
C ILE A 78 25.18 6.14 -2.09
N ALA A 79 24.72 5.60 -3.22
CA ALA A 79 25.59 5.19 -4.31
C ALA A 79 25.80 6.38 -5.27
N TYR A 80 27.04 6.56 -5.73
CA TYR A 80 27.36 7.59 -6.71
C TYR A 80 27.79 6.95 -8.02
N THR A 81 27.25 7.43 -9.13
CA THR A 81 27.73 7.08 -10.47
C THR A 81 28.21 8.33 -11.18
N ASN A 82 29.34 8.24 -11.86
CA ASN A 82 29.91 9.33 -12.65
C ASN A 82 29.71 8.98 -14.13
N ASP A 83 28.93 9.78 -14.83
CA ASP A 83 28.96 9.84 -16.29
C ASP A 83 29.90 10.97 -16.72
N ALA A 84 30.44 10.94 -17.94
CA ALA A 84 31.63 11.68 -18.39
C ALA A 84 31.72 13.18 -17.99
N GLU A 85 30.60 13.86 -17.71
CA GLU A 85 30.55 15.23 -17.19
C GLU A 85 29.56 15.44 -16.02
N SER A 86 28.93 14.39 -15.48
CA SER A 86 27.90 14.54 -14.44
C SER A 86 27.92 13.42 -13.38
N GLN A 87 27.77 13.80 -12.12
CA GLN A 87 27.71 12.87 -11.00
C GLN A 87 26.25 12.69 -10.56
N GLN A 88 25.79 11.46 -10.46
CA GLN A 88 24.46 11.14 -9.95
C GLN A 88 24.56 10.50 -8.56
N ALA A 89 23.60 10.81 -7.70
CA ALA A 89 23.39 10.15 -6.42
C ALA A 89 22.15 9.26 -6.49
N ILE A 90 22.29 8.02 -6.07
CA ILE A 90 21.26 6.99 -6.09
C ILE A 90 21.08 6.51 -4.65
N PHE A 91 19.87 6.59 -4.13
CA PHE A 91 19.56 6.10 -2.80
C PHE A 91 18.12 5.60 -2.70
N PHE A 92 17.87 4.86 -1.63
CA PHE A 92 16.63 4.12 -1.42
C PHE A 92 16.15 4.35 0.01
N VAL A 93 14.95 4.93 0.16
CA VAL A 93 14.36 5.19 1.47
C VAL A 93 13.19 4.21 1.70
N PRO A 94 13.24 3.36 2.74
CA PRO A 94 12.12 2.48 3.08
C PRO A 94 10.83 3.28 3.36
N ALA A 95 9.71 2.83 2.80
CA ALA A 95 8.40 3.48 2.90
C ALA A 95 7.35 2.46 3.38
N GLY A 96 7.55 1.91 4.57
CA GLY A 96 6.77 0.82 5.12
C GLY A 96 7.45 -0.54 4.94
N GLU A 97 6.69 -1.65 5.02
CA GLU A 97 7.26 -3.01 5.02
C GLU A 97 7.77 -3.47 3.65
N ASN A 98 7.01 -3.21 2.59
CA ASN A 98 7.27 -3.77 1.24
C ASN A 98 7.40 -2.71 0.15
N GLN A 99 7.62 -1.44 0.53
CA GLN A 99 7.78 -0.35 -0.42
C GLN A 99 9.04 0.45 -0.11
N THR A 100 9.67 0.95 -1.15
CA THR A 100 10.90 1.72 -1.07
C THR A 100 10.83 2.87 -2.07
N LEU A 101 11.09 4.09 -1.60
CA LEU A 101 11.22 5.28 -2.43
C LEU A 101 12.61 5.27 -3.09
N SER A 102 12.64 5.08 -4.41
CA SER A 102 13.85 5.10 -5.22
C SER A 102 14.10 6.51 -5.74
N VAL A 103 15.23 7.09 -5.37
CA VAL A 103 15.61 8.45 -5.74
C VAL A 103 16.91 8.44 -6.52
N ILE A 104 16.90 9.16 -7.65
CA ILE A 104 18.09 9.44 -8.45
C ILE A 104 18.17 10.95 -8.65
N LEU A 105 19.26 11.54 -8.21
CA LEU A 105 19.55 12.96 -8.35
C LEU A 105 20.76 13.15 -9.27
N LEU A 106 20.67 14.13 -10.16
CA LEU A 106 21.82 14.65 -10.89
C LEU A 106 22.42 15.78 -10.06
N LEU A 107 23.65 15.59 -9.57
CA LEU A 107 24.32 16.61 -8.77
C LEU A 107 24.96 17.65 -9.68
N GLN A 108 24.61 18.91 -9.46
CA GLN A 108 25.22 20.08 -10.08
C GLN A 108 25.95 20.91 -9.02
N ASN A 109 26.66 21.94 -9.45
CA ASN A 109 27.49 22.74 -8.54
C ASN A 109 26.61 23.48 -7.52
N GLN A 110 26.50 22.93 -6.31
CA GLN A 110 25.61 23.40 -5.23
C GLN A 110 24.11 23.41 -5.58
N SER A 111 23.69 22.51 -6.48
CA SER A 111 22.29 22.27 -6.83
C SER A 111 22.09 20.80 -7.21
N TYR A 112 20.85 20.37 -7.36
CA TYR A 112 20.52 19.06 -7.89
C TYR A 112 19.30 19.13 -8.79
N ASP A 113 19.27 18.26 -9.80
CA ASP A 113 18.05 17.97 -10.57
C ASP A 113 17.54 16.58 -10.20
N ILE A 114 16.23 16.44 -10.05
CA ILE A 114 15.59 15.16 -9.76
C ILE A 114 15.43 14.40 -11.08
N LEU A 115 16.13 13.27 -11.22
CA LEU A 115 15.98 12.38 -12.38
C LEU A 115 14.90 11.32 -12.12
N LYS A 116 14.80 10.86 -10.88
CA LYS A 116 13.86 9.81 -10.47
C LYS A 116 13.40 10.02 -9.04
N TRP A 117 12.10 9.89 -8.81
CA TRP A 117 11.47 9.93 -7.50
C TRP A 117 10.21 9.07 -7.53
N GLU A 118 10.38 7.75 -7.36
CA GLU A 118 9.27 6.81 -7.52
C GLU A 118 9.20 5.82 -6.36
N LEU A 119 7.97 5.46 -5.98
CA LEU A 119 7.73 4.40 -5.01
C LEU A 119 7.79 3.05 -5.74
N THR A 120 8.69 2.18 -5.29
CA THR A 120 8.87 0.84 -5.83
C THR A 120 8.47 -0.21 -4.80
N TYR A 121 7.95 -1.35 -5.26
CA TYR A 121 7.71 -2.50 -4.39
C TYR A 121 9.05 -3.21 -4.12
N SER A 122 9.37 -3.42 -2.85
CA SER A 122 10.65 -3.99 -2.40
C SER A 122 10.53 -5.40 -1.82
N GLY A 123 9.33 -6.00 -1.86
CA GLY A 123 9.15 -7.39 -1.42
C GLY A 123 9.78 -8.39 -2.39
N ASP A 124 10.29 -9.50 -1.84
CA ASP A 124 10.80 -10.62 -2.63
C ASP A 124 9.70 -11.16 -3.55
N TRP A 125 9.86 -10.96 -4.86
CA TRP A 125 8.97 -11.54 -5.85
C TRP A 125 9.21 -13.04 -5.91
N GLN A 126 8.33 -13.81 -5.26
CA GLN A 126 8.31 -15.26 -5.40
C GLN A 126 7.41 -15.64 -6.58
N ALA A 127 8.02 -16.12 -7.67
CA ALA A 127 7.28 -16.68 -8.79
C ALA A 127 6.45 -17.87 -8.30
N ASP A 128 5.15 -17.87 -8.58
CA ASP A 128 4.32 -19.05 -8.41
C ASP A 128 4.71 -20.09 -9.46
N GLN A 129 5.46 -21.11 -9.04
CA GLN A 129 5.91 -22.22 -9.88
C GLN A 129 4.88 -23.37 -9.93
N SER A 130 3.66 -23.18 -9.41
CA SER A 130 2.64 -24.24 -9.34
C SER A 130 1.93 -24.54 -10.67
N ILE A 131 2.20 -23.78 -11.73
CA ILE A 131 1.53 -24.02 -13.01
C ILE A 131 2.07 -25.30 -13.68
N ALA A 132 1.21 -26.31 -13.80
CA ALA A 132 1.50 -27.50 -14.57
C ALA A 132 1.50 -27.14 -16.07
N VAL A 133 2.68 -26.81 -16.61
CA VAL A 133 2.87 -26.62 -18.05
C VAL A 133 2.72 -28.00 -18.72
N TRP A 134 1.82 -28.10 -19.70
CA TRP A 134 1.61 -29.34 -20.47
C TRP A 134 2.90 -29.77 -21.16
N ASP A 135 3.31 -31.03 -20.96
CA ASP A 135 4.60 -31.60 -21.37
C ASP A 135 4.62 -32.17 -22.80
N GLY A 136 3.52 -32.01 -23.56
CA GLY A 136 3.47 -32.42 -24.95
C GLY A 136 3.43 -33.93 -25.18
N GLY A 137 3.03 -34.73 -24.18
CA GLY A 137 2.85 -36.18 -24.34
C GLY A 137 1.90 -36.52 -25.50
N ALA A 138 2.48 -37.01 -26.60
CA ALA A 138 1.78 -37.54 -27.76
C ALA A 138 1.02 -38.83 -27.39
N ALA A 139 -0.19 -38.97 -27.95
CA ALA A 139 -1.04 -40.15 -27.86
C ALA A 139 -0.41 -41.40 -28.49
#